data_AF-A0A934VTX0-F1
#
_entry.id   AF-A0A934VTX0-F1
#
_cell.length_a   1.000
_cell.length_b   1.000
_cell.length_c   1.000
_cell.angle_alpha   90.00
_cell.angle_beta   90.00
_cell.angle_gamma   90.00
#
_symmetry.space_group_name_H-M   'P 1'
#
loop_
_entity.id
_entity.type
_entity.pdbx_description
1 polymer ?
#
loop_
_entity_poly.entity_id
_entity_poly.type
_entity_poly.pdbx_seq_one_letter_code
_entity_poly.pdbx_strand_id
1 'polypeptide(L)'
;MPNILRLTLLIVFPFLLHGQTDPFEEGNDTEFFVLLDSFAVYGGEIKVIDGMTGEKYTIGNEVVMDFHYNMPKIMGGFHTMLLDFEAEYLKQRFTDGLLHEKELKGLAHSFGIKGFDLDKEQLFRKERVIINRLRQAPFYHLDELVVWDLARLKEEPDNPYAQHIRFDPDTQTWHRRVIINWDVITRHPHGAVQHAKKSQGLDLDTQSGFYQSSGLHEQVNSGDFKDLKLSYPIFIDSRKPAEAQMDSLKRAFVKNLRHIYDPFSWGGRRDERFRYGLMRELHSHQKGRSHKFKNREWYDQVICQFLNDVAVIRRHGYEVIYEEIAGLATIERYHNQLGEEIDLLNWEADERREIRRPYHKARNPIHPRISFDTARGARYILLDAYLRKGEQFVDTLRTELLAVKKKQDPIPVFESALSKTMGMPAEKYIELAYPQQRQLIGKFYDKALEKKKPQQVARRN
;
A
#
# COMPACT_ATOMS: atom_id res chain seq x y z
N MET A 1 -58.07 16.48 -8.23
CA MET A 1 -56.93 17.38 -7.94
C MET A 1 -56.22 16.85 -6.71
N PRO A 2 -54.88 16.74 -6.73
CA PRO A 2 -54.16 15.66 -6.07
C PRO A 2 -53.59 16.07 -4.71
N ASN A 3 -53.69 15.16 -3.74
CA ASN A 3 -52.94 15.20 -2.49
C ASN A 3 -51.50 14.79 -2.75
N ILE A 4 -50.61 15.71 -2.47
CA ILE A 4 -49.17 15.66 -2.68
C ILE A 4 -48.57 14.54 -1.81
N LEU A 5 -48.02 13.52 -2.49
CA LEU A 5 -47.07 12.57 -1.91
C LEU A 5 -45.93 13.37 -1.26
N ARG A 6 -45.72 13.18 0.04
CA ARG A 6 -44.44 13.48 0.69
C ARG A 6 -43.40 12.53 0.10
N LEU A 7 -42.74 12.97 -0.95
CA LEU A 7 -41.50 12.40 -1.44
C LEU A 7 -40.44 12.73 -0.37
N THR A 8 -40.22 11.82 0.57
CA THR A 8 -39.03 11.85 1.41
C THR A 8 -37.85 11.60 0.47
N LEU A 9 -37.27 12.69 -0.02
CA LEU A 9 -36.02 12.67 -0.76
C LEU A 9 -34.96 12.16 0.21
N LEU A 10 -34.74 10.85 0.21
CA LEU A 10 -33.59 10.22 0.83
C LEU A 10 -32.40 10.68 -0.01
N ILE A 11 -31.83 11.82 0.38
CA ILE A 11 -30.53 12.26 -0.10
C ILE A 11 -29.57 11.20 0.44
N VAL A 12 -29.34 10.17 -0.37
CA VAL A 12 -28.14 9.36 -0.29
C VAL A 12 -27.02 10.34 -0.61
N PHE A 13 -26.44 10.93 0.44
CA PHE A 13 -25.13 11.55 0.29
C PHE A 13 -24.23 10.43 -0.24
N PRO A 14 -23.70 10.53 -1.48
CA PRO A 14 -22.51 9.78 -1.75
C PRO A 14 -21.53 10.33 -0.72
N PHE A 15 -21.09 9.50 0.22
CA PHE A 15 -19.79 9.72 0.83
C PHE A 15 -18.80 9.62 -0.34
N LEU A 16 -18.68 10.71 -1.10
CA LEU A 16 -17.40 11.14 -1.60
C LEU A 16 -16.51 11.04 -0.38
N LEU A 17 -15.67 9.99 -0.38
CA LEU A 17 -14.35 10.03 0.21
C LEU A 17 -13.77 11.38 -0.22
N HIS A 18 -14.08 12.45 0.52
CA HIS A 18 -13.31 13.66 0.46
C HIS A 18 -11.95 13.18 0.92
N GLY A 19 -11.09 12.89 -0.06
CA GLY A 19 -9.70 12.65 0.20
C GLY A 19 -9.26 13.82 1.07
N GLN A 20 -8.83 13.52 2.29
CA GLN A 20 -7.80 14.38 2.84
C GLN A 20 -6.73 14.40 1.76
N THR A 21 -6.61 15.54 1.08
CA THR A 21 -5.47 15.81 0.22
C THR A 21 -4.26 15.46 1.06
N ASP A 22 -3.44 14.56 0.53
CA ASP A 22 -2.26 14.12 1.26
C ASP A 22 -1.51 15.40 1.65
N PRO A 23 -1.19 15.67 2.93
CA PRO A 23 -0.38 16.84 3.28
C PRO A 23 0.97 16.84 2.55
N PHE A 24 1.34 15.72 1.93
CA PHE A 24 2.49 15.54 1.04
C PHE A 24 2.20 15.70 -0.47
N GLU A 25 1.02 16.20 -0.88
CA GLU A 25 0.72 16.53 -2.29
C GLU A 25 1.62 17.68 -2.79
N GLU A 26 2.16 17.53 -4.01
CA GLU A 26 3.04 18.54 -4.61
C GLU A 26 2.32 19.88 -4.75
N GLY A 27 2.90 20.94 -4.18
CA GLY A 27 2.37 22.31 -4.24
C GLY A 27 1.91 22.90 -2.91
N ASN A 28 1.86 22.12 -1.81
CA ASN A 28 1.51 22.63 -0.48
C ASN A 28 2.69 22.89 0.47
N ASP A 29 3.90 23.05 -0.08
CA ASP A 29 5.15 23.10 0.68
C ASP A 29 5.16 24.19 1.77
N THR A 30 4.57 25.37 1.53
CA THR A 30 4.68 26.50 2.46
C THR A 30 3.81 26.32 3.71
N GLU A 31 2.58 25.84 3.55
CA GLU A 31 1.70 25.49 4.67
C GLU A 31 2.31 24.32 5.47
N PHE A 32 2.90 23.36 4.75
CA PHE A 32 3.62 22.24 5.33
C PHE A 32 4.79 22.68 6.23
N PHE A 33 5.64 23.62 5.79
CA PHE A 33 6.75 24.13 6.61
C PHE A 33 6.29 24.84 7.88
N VAL A 34 5.25 25.69 7.77
CA VAL A 34 4.65 26.38 8.92
C VAL A 34 4.09 25.36 9.92
N LEU A 35 3.47 24.30 9.41
CA LEU A 35 2.92 23.23 10.22
C LEU A 35 4.03 22.47 10.96
N LEU A 36 5.10 22.05 10.26
CA LEU A 36 6.24 21.38 10.91
C LEU A 36 6.92 22.23 11.98
N ASP A 37 7.05 23.54 11.77
CA ASP A 37 7.67 24.46 12.73
C ASP A 37 6.88 24.61 14.04
N SER A 38 5.59 24.25 14.05
CA SER A 38 4.73 24.29 15.23
C SER A 38 4.85 23.05 16.14
N PHE A 39 5.48 21.97 15.65
CA PHE A 39 5.63 20.69 16.34
C PHE A 39 7.12 20.44 16.68
N ALA A 40 7.54 20.80 17.90
CA ALA A 40 8.91 20.63 18.41
C ALA A 40 9.07 19.30 19.19
N VAL A 41 10.21 18.76 19.67
CA VAL A 41 11.67 18.85 19.49
C VAL A 41 12.10 17.39 19.35
N TYR A 42 12.89 17.02 18.34
CA TYR A 42 13.47 15.68 18.25
C TYR A 42 14.72 15.58 19.15
N GLY A 43 14.83 14.50 19.94
CA GLY A 43 15.96 14.28 20.85
C GLY A 43 17.07 13.45 20.22
N GLY A 44 18.33 13.89 20.39
CA GLY A 44 19.52 13.14 19.97
C GLY A 44 20.66 14.07 19.52
N GLU A 45 21.91 13.65 19.76
CA GLU A 45 23.07 14.36 19.22
C GLU A 45 23.35 13.85 17.80
N ILE A 46 23.18 14.71 16.81
CA ILE A 46 23.53 14.43 15.41
C ILE A 46 25.00 14.79 15.23
N LYS A 47 25.85 13.83 14.88
CA LYS A 47 27.25 14.11 14.57
C LYS A 47 27.34 14.79 13.21
N VAL A 48 28.23 15.76 13.06
CA VAL A 48 28.51 16.38 11.76
C VAL A 48 29.86 15.87 11.26
N ILE A 49 29.87 15.30 10.06
CA ILE A 49 31.02 14.65 9.43
C ILE A 49 31.42 15.42 8.18
N ASP A 50 32.71 15.68 7.99
CA ASP A 50 33.23 16.15 6.70
C ASP A 50 33.30 14.98 5.73
N GLY A 51 32.44 14.99 4.71
CA GLY A 51 32.37 13.95 3.69
C GLY A 51 33.67 13.79 2.90
N MET A 52 34.52 14.82 2.83
CA MET A 52 35.80 14.72 2.12
C MET A 52 36.83 13.87 2.90
N THR A 53 36.79 13.89 4.24
CA THR A 53 37.79 13.24 5.10
C THR A 53 37.24 12.06 5.89
N GLY A 54 35.92 11.99 6.09
CA GLY A 54 35.27 11.06 7.01
C GLY A 54 35.43 11.40 8.50
N GLU A 55 36.09 12.53 8.82
CA GLU A 55 36.31 12.97 10.20
C GLU A 55 35.24 13.96 10.68
N LYS A 56 35.29 14.34 11.96
CA LYS A 56 34.38 15.34 12.52
C LYS A 56 34.51 16.67 11.75
N TYR A 57 33.38 17.23 11.34
CA TYR A 57 33.33 18.51 10.67
C TYR A 57 33.78 19.63 11.63
N THR A 58 34.77 20.41 11.21
CA THR A 58 35.37 21.49 12.02
C THR A 58 35.29 22.86 11.36
N ILE A 59 34.78 22.95 10.14
CA ILE A 59 34.67 24.19 9.38
C ILE A 59 33.47 24.99 9.92
N GLY A 60 33.66 26.27 10.22
CA GLY A 60 32.59 27.18 10.66
C GLY A 60 31.71 27.63 9.48
N ASN A 61 30.90 26.72 8.91
CA ASN A 61 29.99 27.03 7.82
C ASN A 61 28.57 27.30 8.34
N GLU A 62 28.05 28.51 8.10
CA GLU A 62 26.73 28.96 8.56
C GLU A 62 25.59 28.03 8.11
N VAL A 63 25.58 27.60 6.84
CA VAL A 63 24.56 26.70 6.31
C VAL A 63 24.55 25.36 7.04
N VAL A 64 25.72 24.81 7.32
CA VAL A 64 25.84 23.53 8.04
C VAL A 64 25.36 23.67 9.48
N MET A 65 25.81 24.71 10.17
CA MET A 65 25.48 24.94 11.58
C MET A 65 23.98 25.18 11.77
N ASP A 66 23.39 26.04 10.94
CA ASP A 66 21.98 26.37 11.01
C ASP A 66 21.11 25.17 10.60
N PHE A 67 21.50 24.43 9.57
CA PHE A 67 20.75 23.25 9.17
C PHE A 67 20.81 22.18 10.25
N HIS A 68 22.00 21.90 10.80
CA HIS A 68 22.20 20.99 11.92
C HIS A 68 21.35 21.37 13.14
N TYR A 69 21.31 22.66 13.49
CA TYR A 69 20.50 23.18 14.59
C TYR A 69 18.98 22.98 14.37
N ASN A 70 18.50 23.19 13.14
CA ASN A 70 17.07 23.13 12.82
C ASN A 70 16.58 21.70 12.48
N MET A 71 17.48 20.80 12.08
CA MET A 71 17.15 19.45 11.63
C MET A 71 16.33 18.63 12.65
N PRO A 72 16.65 18.63 13.95
CA PRO A 72 15.81 17.96 14.95
C PRO A 72 14.38 18.50 15.00
N LYS A 73 14.20 19.82 14.86
CA LYS A 73 12.85 20.42 14.86
C LYS A 73 12.02 19.93 13.68
N ILE A 74 12.60 19.94 12.48
CA ILE A 74 11.95 19.47 11.24
C ILE A 74 11.56 17.99 11.35
N MET A 75 12.46 17.15 11.87
CA MET A 75 12.19 15.71 12.05
C MET A 75 11.08 15.46 13.08
N GLY A 76 11.10 16.17 14.22
CA GLY A 76 10.07 16.07 15.26
C GLY A 76 8.69 16.46 14.73
N GLY A 77 8.63 17.54 13.95
CA GLY A 77 7.39 17.96 13.32
C GLY A 77 6.89 16.94 12.30
N PHE A 78 7.78 16.41 11.44
CA PHE A 78 7.41 15.42 10.44
C PHE A 78 6.83 14.16 11.10
N HIS A 79 7.48 13.68 12.16
CA HIS A 79 7.04 12.51 12.92
C HIS A 79 5.63 12.71 13.52
N THR A 80 5.38 13.86 14.15
CA THR A 80 4.09 14.18 14.77
C THR A 80 2.97 14.25 13.73
N MET A 81 3.23 14.94 12.62
CA MET A 81 2.25 15.05 11.54
C MET A 81 1.98 13.69 10.86
N LEU A 82 3.01 12.87 10.64
CA LEU A 82 2.82 11.50 10.12
C LEU A 82 1.95 10.67 11.07
N LEU A 83 2.20 10.76 12.37
CA LEU A 83 1.44 10.08 13.41
C LEU A 83 -0.04 10.46 13.37
N ASP A 84 -0.35 11.76 13.34
CA ASP A 84 -1.72 12.26 13.34
C ASP A 84 -2.45 11.86 12.04
N PHE A 85 -1.77 11.99 10.90
CA PHE A 85 -2.32 11.62 9.60
C PHE A 85 -2.65 10.12 9.53
N GLU A 86 -1.73 9.25 9.92
CA GLU A 86 -1.95 7.80 9.90
C GLU A 86 -2.98 7.36 10.97
N ALA A 87 -3.04 8.04 12.12
CA ALA A 87 -4.05 7.76 13.13
C ALA A 87 -5.48 8.06 12.64
N GLU A 88 -5.69 9.22 12.01
CA GLU A 88 -6.99 9.55 11.41
C GLU A 88 -7.32 8.63 10.23
N TYR A 89 -6.34 8.29 9.39
CA TYR A 89 -6.51 7.31 8.32
C TYR A 89 -6.94 5.94 8.85
N LEU A 90 -6.27 5.42 9.89
CA LEU A 90 -6.66 4.15 10.52
C LEU A 90 -8.04 4.21 11.14
N LYS A 91 -8.43 5.33 11.76
CA LYS A 91 -9.78 5.50 12.33
C LYS A 91 -10.86 5.49 11.26
N GLN A 92 -10.63 6.14 10.12
CA GLN A 92 -11.52 6.07 8.97
C GLN A 92 -11.63 4.63 8.45
N ARG A 93 -10.50 3.94 8.27
CA ARG A 93 -10.46 2.53 7.83
C ARG A 93 -11.11 1.58 8.82
N PHE A 94 -10.98 1.82 10.12
CA PHE A 94 -11.64 1.04 11.16
C PHE A 94 -13.15 1.21 11.11
N THR A 95 -13.62 2.45 10.97
CA THR A 95 -15.05 2.74 10.81
C THR A 95 -15.61 2.08 9.56
N ASP A 96 -14.90 2.17 8.44
CA ASP A 96 -15.28 1.51 7.19
C ASP A 96 -15.32 -0.01 7.33
N GLY A 97 -14.31 -0.60 7.99
CA GLY A 97 -14.24 -2.03 8.29
C GLY A 97 -15.40 -2.54 9.16
N LEU A 98 -15.80 -1.77 10.19
CA LEU A 98 -16.98 -2.11 11.02
C LEU A 98 -18.29 -2.06 10.24
N LEU A 99 -18.42 -1.11 9.32
CA LEU A 99 -19.61 -1.02 8.48
C LEU A 99 -19.63 -2.14 7.43
N HIS A 100 -18.48 -2.53 6.88
CA HIS A 100 -18.34 -3.71 6.02
C HIS A 100 -18.66 -5.01 6.76
N GLU A 101 -18.16 -5.16 7.98
CA GLU A 101 -18.50 -6.29 8.87
C GLU A 101 -20.01 -6.38 9.06
N LYS A 102 -20.68 -5.28 9.41
CA LYS A 102 -22.14 -5.26 9.61
C LYS A 102 -22.90 -5.74 8.37
N GLU A 103 -22.50 -5.27 7.18
CA GLU A 103 -23.09 -5.66 5.91
C GLU A 103 -22.87 -7.15 5.63
N LEU A 104 -21.62 -7.60 5.73
CA LEU A 104 -21.22 -8.98 5.49
C LEU A 104 -21.86 -9.94 6.49
N LYS A 105 -21.98 -9.54 7.76
CA LYS A 105 -22.65 -10.31 8.82
C LYS A 105 -24.14 -10.47 8.54
N GLY A 106 -24.82 -9.40 8.09
CA GLY A 106 -26.22 -9.47 7.68
C GLY A 106 -26.44 -10.44 6.52
N LEU A 107 -25.60 -10.32 5.49
CA LEU A 107 -25.57 -11.23 4.34
C LEU A 107 -25.32 -12.67 4.77
N ALA A 108 -24.22 -12.93 5.47
CA ALA A 108 -23.84 -14.25 5.99
C ALA A 108 -24.98 -14.87 6.81
N HIS A 109 -25.59 -14.10 7.72
CA HIS A 109 -26.73 -14.57 8.51
C HIS A 109 -27.90 -15.02 7.65
N SER A 110 -28.23 -14.28 6.59
CA SER A 110 -29.31 -14.65 5.67
C SER A 110 -29.04 -15.97 4.92
N PHE A 111 -27.77 -16.32 4.71
CA PHE A 111 -27.35 -17.61 4.13
C PHE A 111 -27.17 -18.71 5.20
N GLY A 112 -27.58 -18.48 6.44
CA GLY A 112 -27.45 -19.44 7.55
C GLY A 112 -26.08 -19.45 8.25
N ILE A 113 -25.16 -18.57 7.85
CA ILE A 113 -23.83 -18.40 8.45
C ILE A 113 -23.96 -17.44 9.65
N LYS A 114 -24.47 -17.96 10.77
CA LYS A 114 -24.71 -17.20 12.01
C LYS A 114 -23.41 -16.95 12.80
N GLY A 115 -23.38 -15.94 13.67
CA GLY A 115 -22.29 -15.75 14.65
C GLY A 115 -20.91 -15.49 14.04
N PHE A 116 -20.86 -15.05 12.79
CA PHE A 116 -19.66 -14.45 12.22
C PHE A 116 -19.50 -13.04 12.80
N ASP A 117 -18.30 -12.74 13.29
CA ASP A 117 -17.91 -11.46 13.84
C ASP A 117 -16.43 -11.22 13.48
N LEU A 118 -16.08 -9.96 13.26
CA LEU A 118 -14.72 -9.54 13.00
C LEU A 118 -13.89 -9.66 14.29
N ASP A 119 -12.70 -10.23 14.18
CA ASP A 119 -11.73 -10.14 15.26
C ASP A 119 -11.12 -8.73 15.31
N LYS A 120 -11.75 -7.86 16.11
CA LYS A 120 -11.33 -6.46 16.29
C LYS A 120 -9.94 -6.33 16.93
N GLU A 121 -9.43 -7.38 17.58
CA GLU A 121 -8.06 -7.38 18.12
C GLU A 121 -7.03 -7.61 17.01
N GLN A 122 -7.35 -8.45 16.02
CA GLN A 122 -6.49 -8.68 14.86
C GLN A 122 -6.64 -7.62 13.77
N LEU A 123 -7.78 -6.92 13.71
CA LEU A 123 -7.98 -5.85 12.74
C LEU A 123 -6.92 -4.75 12.89
N PHE A 124 -6.14 -4.56 11.82
CA PHE A 124 -5.04 -3.59 11.72
C PHE A 124 -4.02 -3.72 12.86
N ARG A 125 -3.82 -4.94 13.36
CA ARG A 125 -2.90 -5.20 14.48
C ARG A 125 -1.49 -4.67 14.20
N LYS A 126 -0.97 -4.92 13.00
CA LYS A 126 0.37 -4.48 12.58
C LYS A 126 0.47 -2.95 12.62
N GLU A 127 -0.50 -2.27 12.04
CA GLU A 127 -0.55 -0.82 11.97
C GLU A 127 -0.71 -0.19 13.36
N ARG A 128 -1.55 -0.78 14.22
CA ARG A 128 -1.70 -0.36 15.62
C ARG A 128 -0.41 -0.53 16.41
N VAL A 129 0.31 -1.63 16.19
CA VAL A 129 1.62 -1.89 16.83
C VAL A 129 2.66 -0.85 16.38
N ILE A 130 2.67 -0.53 15.09
CA ILE A 130 3.54 0.52 14.52
C ILE A 130 3.19 1.88 15.13
N ILE A 131 1.91 2.29 15.14
CA ILE A 131 1.48 3.55 15.78
C ILE A 131 1.85 3.59 17.26
N ASN A 132 1.64 2.51 18.00
CA ASN A 132 1.99 2.46 19.42
C ASN A 132 3.49 2.64 19.63
N ARG A 133 4.33 2.05 18.76
CA ARG A 133 5.78 2.26 18.79
C ARG A 133 6.14 3.72 18.48
N LEU A 134 5.48 4.31 17.47
CA LEU A 134 5.69 5.70 17.06
C LEU A 134 5.31 6.70 18.16
N ARG A 135 4.19 6.48 18.86
CA ARG A 135 3.76 7.32 20.00
C ARG A 135 4.75 7.36 21.15
N GLN A 136 5.55 6.30 21.30
CA GLN A 136 6.58 6.22 22.34
C GLN A 136 7.89 6.88 21.88
N ALA A 137 8.28 6.61 20.63
CA ALA A 137 9.46 7.21 20.02
C ALA A 137 9.42 7.05 18.48
N PRO A 138 10.16 7.86 17.72
CA PRO A 138 10.42 7.60 16.31
C PRO A 138 11.17 6.26 16.11
N PHE A 139 11.10 5.67 14.91
CA PHE A 139 11.92 4.51 14.54
C PHE A 139 13.30 4.93 14.03
N TYR A 140 13.36 6.08 13.37
CA TYR A 140 14.58 6.56 12.72
C TYR A 140 15.30 7.53 13.64
N HIS A 141 16.61 7.33 13.73
CA HIS A 141 17.59 8.22 14.30
C HIS A 141 18.58 8.61 13.22
N LEU A 142 18.71 9.92 13.02
CA LEU A 142 19.72 10.47 12.13
C LEU A 142 20.96 10.68 12.98
N ASP A 143 21.86 9.71 12.93
CA ASP A 143 23.05 9.69 13.78
C ASP A 143 24.11 10.66 13.25
N GLU A 144 24.15 10.84 11.93
CA GLU A 144 25.24 11.53 11.24
C GLU A 144 24.73 12.39 10.08
N LEU A 145 25.11 13.67 10.09
CA LEU A 145 24.97 14.60 8.98
C LEU A 145 26.31 14.65 8.23
N VAL A 146 26.34 14.15 6.99
CA VAL A 146 27.56 14.10 6.18
C VAL A 146 27.58 15.29 5.23
N VAL A 147 28.58 16.16 5.39
CA VAL A 147 28.67 17.41 4.65
C VAL A 147 29.62 17.28 3.47
N TRP A 148 29.13 17.53 2.27
CA TRP A 148 29.91 17.53 1.03
C TRP A 148 29.99 18.94 0.46
N ASP A 149 31.18 19.52 0.42
CA ASP A 149 31.40 20.81 -0.26
C ASP A 149 31.66 20.60 -1.75
N LEU A 150 30.68 20.97 -2.58
CA LEU A 150 30.74 20.84 -4.03
C LEU A 150 31.90 21.62 -4.66
N ALA A 151 32.39 22.68 -4.02
CA ALA A 151 33.55 23.40 -4.51
C ALA A 151 34.86 22.58 -4.36
N ARG A 152 34.87 21.61 -3.45
CA ARG A 152 36.01 20.73 -3.14
C ARG A 152 35.86 19.33 -3.74
N LEU A 153 34.63 18.90 -4.02
CA LEU A 153 34.30 17.57 -4.53
C LEU A 153 34.58 17.44 -6.04
N LYS A 154 35.78 16.98 -6.39
CA LYS A 154 36.23 16.76 -7.77
C LYS A 154 36.10 15.31 -8.23
N GLU A 155 36.35 14.39 -7.32
CA GLU A 155 36.31 12.95 -7.51
C GLU A 155 35.69 12.31 -6.27
N GLU A 156 35.27 11.05 -6.38
CA GLU A 156 34.65 10.31 -5.28
C GLU A 156 35.72 10.03 -4.20
N PRO A 157 35.56 10.53 -2.96
CA PRO A 157 36.59 10.34 -1.94
C PRO A 157 36.66 8.91 -1.44
N ASP A 158 37.84 8.46 -1.03
CA ASP A 158 38.05 7.11 -0.50
C ASP A 158 37.74 7.07 1.00
N ASN A 159 36.45 7.04 1.34
CA ASN A 159 36.00 6.87 2.73
C ASN A 159 34.62 6.18 2.82
N PRO A 160 34.22 5.68 4.01
CA PRO A 160 32.97 4.93 4.16
C PRO A 160 31.70 5.70 3.81
N TYR A 161 31.74 7.03 3.73
CA TYR A 161 30.60 7.86 3.38
C TYR A 161 30.45 8.09 1.88
N ALA A 162 31.46 7.75 1.07
CA ALA A 162 31.43 7.89 -0.38
C ALA A 162 30.23 7.19 -1.03
N GLN A 163 29.78 6.06 -0.45
CA GLN A 163 28.56 5.35 -0.85
C GLN A 163 27.28 6.22 -0.85
N HIS A 164 27.30 7.37 -0.18
CA HIS A 164 26.20 8.32 -0.10
C HIS A 164 26.22 9.39 -1.21
N ILE A 165 27.18 9.35 -2.14
CA ILE A 165 27.22 10.23 -3.30
C ILE A 165 27.51 9.45 -4.58
N ARG A 166 27.18 10.01 -5.74
CA ARG A 166 27.64 9.53 -7.04
C ARG A 166 27.64 10.65 -8.05
N PHE A 167 28.62 10.62 -8.95
CA PHE A 167 28.62 11.49 -10.10
C PHE A 167 27.77 10.90 -11.23
N ASP A 168 26.81 11.68 -11.72
CA ASP A 168 26.05 11.38 -12.93
C ASP A 168 26.76 12.00 -14.14
N PRO A 169 27.33 11.18 -15.04
CA PRO A 169 28.04 11.68 -16.22
C PRO A 169 27.11 12.32 -17.26
N ASP A 170 25.82 11.99 -17.26
CA ASP A 170 24.88 12.52 -18.26
C ASP A 170 24.48 13.96 -17.90
N THR A 171 24.23 14.22 -16.62
CA THR A 171 23.89 15.56 -16.12
C THR A 171 25.13 16.37 -15.71
N GLN A 172 26.29 15.73 -15.57
CA GLN A 172 27.53 16.32 -15.02
C GLN A 172 27.32 16.86 -13.60
N THR A 173 26.51 16.18 -12.80
CA THR A 173 26.19 16.59 -11.42
C THR A 173 26.43 15.48 -10.41
N TRP A 174 26.68 15.86 -9.17
CA TRP A 174 26.73 14.93 -8.04
C TRP A 174 25.33 14.72 -7.49
N HIS A 175 24.98 13.48 -7.20
CA HIS A 175 23.74 13.07 -6.56
C HIS A 175 24.03 12.49 -5.18
N ARG A 176 23.12 12.71 -4.25
CA ARG A 176 23.15 12.21 -2.87
C ARG A 176 22.29 10.96 -2.74
N ARG A 177 22.72 10.01 -1.92
CA ARG A 177 22.05 8.72 -1.73
C ARG A 177 21.98 8.28 -0.29
N VAL A 178 20.91 7.56 0.02
CA VAL A 178 20.74 6.88 1.30
C VAL A 178 20.24 5.46 1.09
N ILE A 179 20.73 4.55 1.95
CA ILE A 179 20.20 3.19 2.08
C ILE A 179 19.68 3.05 3.51
N ILE A 180 18.44 2.58 3.63
CA ILE A 180 17.70 2.46 4.87
C ILE A 180 17.34 0.99 5.06
N ASN A 181 17.78 0.43 6.17
CA ASN A 181 17.55 -0.97 6.50
C ASN A 181 16.71 -1.08 7.78
N TRP A 182 15.49 -1.57 7.62
CA TRP A 182 14.59 -1.92 8.70
C TRP A 182 14.76 -3.40 9.04
N ASP A 183 14.94 -3.68 10.32
CA ASP A 183 15.05 -5.02 10.87
C ASP A 183 14.07 -5.18 12.03
N VAL A 184 13.21 -6.19 11.91
CA VAL A 184 12.20 -6.53 12.91
C VAL A 184 12.39 -7.98 13.30
N ILE A 185 12.61 -8.21 14.60
CA ILE A 185 12.88 -9.54 15.14
C ILE A 185 11.75 -9.92 16.07
N THR A 186 10.84 -10.77 15.58
CA THR A 186 9.73 -11.29 16.38
C THR A 186 10.13 -12.62 17.00
N ARG A 187 9.97 -12.72 18.33
CA ARG A 187 10.20 -13.96 19.09
C ARG A 187 8.86 -14.59 19.44
N HIS A 188 8.64 -15.81 18.99
CA HIS A 188 7.43 -16.56 19.30
C HIS A 188 7.54 -17.25 20.66
N PRO A 189 6.41 -17.51 21.35
CA PRO A 189 6.42 -18.19 22.65
C PRO A 189 7.08 -19.57 22.64
N HIS A 190 7.20 -20.20 21.47
CA HIS A 190 7.76 -21.54 21.28
C HIS A 190 9.26 -21.52 20.96
N GLY A 191 9.91 -20.35 21.06
CA GLY A 191 11.33 -20.15 20.79
C GLY A 191 11.68 -19.91 19.32
N ALA A 192 10.72 -20.01 18.38
CA ALA A 192 10.94 -19.63 17.00
C ALA A 192 11.21 -18.12 16.88
N VAL A 193 12.21 -17.75 16.07
CA VAL A 193 12.55 -16.36 15.78
C VAL A 193 12.29 -16.09 14.31
N GLN A 194 11.51 -15.06 14.02
CA GLN A 194 11.27 -14.60 12.67
C GLN A 194 11.91 -13.24 12.44
N HIS A 195 12.61 -13.12 11.32
CA HIS A 195 13.24 -11.89 10.88
C HIS A 195 12.45 -11.32 9.72
N ALA A 196 11.92 -10.12 9.89
CA ALA A 196 11.37 -9.33 8.81
C ALA A 196 12.36 -8.21 8.47
N LYS A 197 12.76 -8.14 7.21
CA LYS A 197 13.69 -7.13 6.70
C LYS A 197 13.01 -6.28 5.66
N LYS A 198 13.30 -4.98 5.68
CA LYS A 198 12.94 -4.05 4.62
C LYS A 198 14.11 -3.15 4.31
N SER A 199 14.54 -3.13 3.05
CA SER A 199 15.63 -2.29 2.56
C SER A 199 15.08 -1.27 1.59
N GLN A 200 15.53 -0.03 1.67
CA GLN A 200 15.13 1.06 0.76
C GLN A 200 16.39 1.81 0.35
N GLY A 201 16.57 2.06 -0.95
CA GLY A 201 17.60 2.97 -1.45
C GLY A 201 16.94 4.14 -2.14
N LEU A 202 17.42 5.35 -1.90
CA LEU A 202 16.87 6.58 -2.47
C LEU A 202 18.00 7.47 -2.97
N ASP A 203 17.90 7.90 -4.22
CA ASP A 203 18.61 9.06 -4.73
C ASP A 203 17.81 10.31 -4.31
N LEU A 204 18.43 11.14 -3.49
CA LEU A 204 17.81 12.29 -2.84
C LEU A 204 17.58 13.46 -3.79
N ASP A 205 18.18 13.44 -4.97
CA ASP A 205 18.11 14.52 -5.95
C ASP A 205 17.10 14.20 -7.06
N THR A 206 16.95 12.93 -7.43
CA THR A 206 15.93 12.47 -8.40
C THR A 206 14.66 11.92 -7.76
N GLN A 207 14.73 11.51 -6.49
CA GLN A 207 13.69 10.74 -5.79
C GLN A 207 13.37 9.38 -6.41
N SER A 208 14.27 8.88 -7.25
CA SER A 208 14.23 7.51 -7.75
C SER A 208 14.96 6.57 -6.78
N GLY A 209 14.59 5.30 -6.77
CA GLY A 209 15.12 4.38 -5.78
C GLY A 209 14.60 2.97 -5.88
N PHE A 210 14.98 2.16 -4.90
CA PHE A 210 14.49 0.80 -4.73
C PHE A 210 13.88 0.62 -3.34
N TYR A 211 13.02 -0.39 -3.24
CA TYR A 211 12.43 -0.86 -2.00
C TYR A 211 12.55 -2.39 -2.05
N GLN A 212 12.65 -3.08 -0.94
CA GLN A 212 12.56 -4.53 -0.87
C GLN A 212 12.02 -4.89 0.51
N SER A 213 11.00 -5.74 0.60
CA SER A 213 10.47 -6.19 1.89
C SER A 213 10.11 -7.67 1.91
N SER A 214 10.45 -8.34 3.01
CA SER A 214 10.00 -9.71 3.31
C SER A 214 8.55 -9.76 3.84
N GLY A 215 7.91 -8.60 4.03
CA GLY A 215 6.64 -8.50 4.75
C GLY A 215 6.81 -8.62 6.27
N LEU A 216 5.82 -8.12 7.00
CA LEU A 216 5.81 -8.11 8.47
C LEU A 216 4.93 -9.25 9.00
N HIS A 217 5.36 -9.91 10.08
CA HIS A 217 4.58 -10.97 10.71
C HIS A 217 3.36 -10.42 11.49
N GLU A 218 2.30 -11.21 11.65
CA GLU A 218 1.05 -10.78 12.32
C GLU A 218 1.20 -10.58 13.83
N GLN A 219 2.11 -11.31 14.46
CA GLN A 219 2.36 -11.29 15.91
C GLN A 219 3.45 -10.30 16.34
N VAL A 220 3.82 -9.37 15.46
CA VAL A 220 4.82 -8.34 15.76
C VAL A 220 4.40 -7.49 16.97
N ASN A 221 5.36 -7.10 17.80
CA ASN A 221 5.17 -6.19 18.92
C ASN A 221 5.97 -4.90 18.72
N SER A 222 5.61 -3.85 19.46
CA SER A 222 6.25 -2.53 19.31
C SER A 222 7.75 -2.58 19.60
N GLY A 223 8.18 -3.43 20.53
CA GLY A 223 9.59 -3.63 20.88
C GLY A 223 10.39 -4.53 19.94
N ASP A 224 9.75 -5.16 18.94
CA ASP A 224 10.44 -6.04 17.97
C ASP A 224 11.21 -5.24 16.92
N PHE A 225 10.84 -3.97 16.73
CA PHE A 225 11.45 -3.07 15.75
C PHE A 225 12.74 -2.49 16.30
N LYS A 226 13.82 -2.64 15.53
CA LYS A 226 15.07 -1.96 15.81
C LYS A 226 14.99 -0.50 15.39
N ASP A 227 15.72 0.32 16.13
CA ASP A 227 16.00 1.69 15.76
C ASP A 227 16.84 1.71 14.48
N LEU A 228 16.47 2.60 13.55
CA LEU A 228 17.19 2.82 12.31
C LEU A 228 18.23 3.88 12.55
N LYS A 229 19.45 3.60 12.11
CA LYS A 229 20.55 4.57 12.10
C LYS A 229 20.75 5.04 10.67
N LEU A 230 20.62 6.34 10.46
CA LEU A 230 20.76 6.95 9.15
C LEU A 230 21.88 7.99 9.17
N SER A 231 22.80 7.85 8.22
CA SER A 231 23.73 8.91 7.84
C SER A 231 23.14 9.65 6.64
N TYR A 232 22.89 10.96 6.79
CA TYR A 232 22.22 11.77 5.77
C TYR A 232 23.20 12.72 5.08
N PRO A 233 23.43 12.59 3.76
CA PRO A 233 24.31 13.47 3.01
C PRO A 233 23.64 14.81 2.67
N ILE A 234 24.38 15.90 2.80
CA ILE A 234 24.02 17.23 2.29
C ILE A 234 25.10 17.78 1.37
N PHE A 235 24.67 18.51 0.34
CA PHE A 235 25.56 19.32 -0.47
C PHE A 235 25.51 20.76 0.00
N ILE A 236 26.68 21.36 0.14
CA ILE A 236 26.89 22.80 0.26
C ILE A 236 27.79 23.26 -0.88
N ASP A 237 27.67 24.51 -1.28
CA ASP A 237 28.61 25.19 -2.15
C ASP A 237 29.10 26.44 -1.42
N SER A 238 30.35 26.39 -0.95
CA SER A 238 30.98 27.49 -0.22
C SER A 238 31.10 28.79 -1.02
N ARG A 239 30.83 28.75 -2.35
CA ARG A 239 30.83 29.93 -3.23
C ARG A 239 29.46 30.61 -3.35
N LYS A 240 28.38 30.00 -2.86
CA LYS A 240 27.01 30.52 -2.98
C LYS A 240 26.55 31.23 -1.69
N PRO A 241 25.58 32.15 -1.75
CA PRO A 241 24.98 32.76 -0.57
C PRO A 241 24.36 31.72 0.37
N ALA A 242 24.46 31.93 1.68
CA ALA A 242 23.97 30.98 2.69
C ALA A 242 22.44 30.82 2.69
N GLU A 243 21.70 31.93 2.60
CA GLU A 243 20.23 31.96 2.66
C GLU A 243 19.57 31.10 1.57
N ALA A 244 19.99 31.27 0.32
CA ALA A 244 19.44 30.51 -0.81
C ALA A 244 19.73 29.00 -0.71
N GLN A 245 20.89 28.63 -0.14
CA GLN A 245 21.24 27.22 0.10
C GLN A 245 20.41 26.62 1.23
N MET A 246 20.19 27.38 2.30
CA MET A 246 19.40 26.94 3.45
C MET A 246 17.97 26.57 3.05
N ASP A 247 17.29 27.44 2.30
CA ASP A 247 15.91 27.20 1.88
C ASP A 247 15.79 25.99 0.96
N SER A 248 16.70 25.85 0.01
CA SER A 248 16.75 24.70 -0.89
C SER A 248 17.00 23.40 -0.10
N LEU A 249 17.90 23.42 0.87
CA LEU A 249 18.27 22.26 1.68
C LEU A 249 17.10 21.81 2.58
N LYS A 250 16.41 22.75 3.24
CA LYS A 250 15.21 22.46 4.05
C LYS A 250 14.10 21.83 3.20
N ARG A 251 13.83 22.40 2.02
CA ARG A 251 12.85 21.87 1.05
C ARG A 251 13.19 20.45 0.61
N ALA A 252 14.43 20.23 0.17
CA ALA A 252 14.88 18.91 -0.24
C ALA A 252 14.80 17.90 0.92
N PHE A 253 15.23 18.28 2.12
CA PHE A 253 15.20 17.38 3.28
C PHE A 253 13.79 16.92 3.63
N VAL A 254 12.84 17.84 3.70
CA VAL A 254 11.42 17.51 3.90
C VAL A 254 10.89 16.59 2.81
N LYS A 255 11.17 16.91 1.54
CA LYS A 255 10.74 16.10 0.41
C LYS A 255 11.28 14.67 0.53
N ASN A 256 12.52 14.53 0.99
CA ASN A 256 13.19 13.25 1.18
C ASN A 256 12.66 12.47 2.39
N LEU A 257 12.31 13.13 3.50
CA LEU A 257 11.74 12.48 4.69
C LEU A 257 10.49 11.66 4.36
N ARG A 258 9.64 12.11 3.41
CA ARG A 258 8.49 11.35 2.90
C ARG A 258 8.86 9.95 2.41
N HIS A 259 9.99 9.83 1.73
CA HIS A 259 10.44 8.59 1.11
C HIS A 259 11.30 7.75 2.05
N ILE A 260 12.07 8.42 2.91
CA ILE A 260 12.97 7.80 3.88
C ILE A 260 12.17 7.20 5.04
N TYR A 261 11.14 7.90 5.52
CA TYR A 261 10.40 7.52 6.72
C TYR A 261 9.03 6.92 6.40
N ASP A 262 9.02 5.65 6.02
CA ASP A 262 7.80 4.87 5.81
C ASP A 262 7.78 3.61 6.69
N PRO A 263 7.30 3.71 7.95
CA PRO A 263 7.23 2.55 8.84
C PRO A 263 6.10 1.58 8.50
N PHE A 264 5.16 1.95 7.62
CA PHE A 264 3.91 1.21 7.40
C PHE A 264 3.92 0.36 6.13
N SER A 265 4.72 0.68 5.11
CA SER A 265 4.83 -0.18 3.92
C SER A 265 5.63 -1.45 4.24
N TRP A 266 4.92 -2.52 4.57
CA TRP A 266 5.48 -3.87 4.65
C TRP A 266 4.72 -4.77 3.69
N GLY A 267 5.18 -4.81 2.43
CA GLY A 267 4.59 -5.65 1.37
C GLY A 267 3.40 -5.05 0.61
N GLY A 268 3.03 -3.78 0.84
CA GLY A 268 1.97 -3.09 0.09
C GLY A 268 1.90 -1.58 0.36
N ARG A 269 1.37 -0.81 -0.60
CA ARG A 269 1.20 0.66 -0.50
C ARG A 269 0.05 1.03 0.43
N ARG A 270 0.03 2.28 0.93
CA ARG A 270 -0.97 2.79 1.91
C ARG A 270 -2.41 2.48 1.53
N ASP A 271 -2.76 2.60 0.26
CA ASP A 271 -4.10 2.35 -0.27
C ASP A 271 -4.45 0.86 -0.38
N GLU A 272 -3.47 -0.04 -0.39
CA GLU A 272 -3.61 -1.49 -0.61
C GLU A 272 -3.58 -2.32 0.68
N ARG A 273 -3.00 -1.79 1.76
CA ARG A 273 -2.78 -2.49 3.06
C ARG A 273 -4.06 -3.01 3.74
N PHE A 274 -5.22 -2.46 3.42
CA PHE A 274 -6.46 -2.64 4.20
C PHE A 274 -7.51 -3.56 3.55
N ARG A 275 -7.20 -4.20 2.41
CA ARG A 275 -8.23 -4.74 1.51
C ARG A 275 -8.69 -6.21 1.77
N TYR A 276 -8.07 -6.97 2.68
CA TYR A 276 -8.28 -8.46 2.73
C TYR A 276 -8.67 -9.09 4.08
N GLY A 277 -8.84 -8.34 5.16
CA GLY A 277 -9.03 -8.92 6.50
C GLY A 277 -10.28 -9.80 6.65
N LEU A 278 -11.43 -9.29 6.19
CA LEU A 278 -12.74 -9.85 6.52
C LEU A 278 -13.09 -11.16 5.78
N MET A 279 -12.60 -11.35 4.55
CA MET A 279 -12.83 -12.58 3.78
C MET A 279 -12.17 -13.79 4.43
N ARG A 280 -10.95 -13.63 4.95
CA ARG A 280 -10.19 -14.71 5.60
C ARG A 280 -10.90 -15.19 6.87
N GLU A 281 -11.45 -14.27 7.65
CA GLU A 281 -12.18 -14.58 8.88
C GLU A 281 -13.49 -15.29 8.58
N LEU A 282 -14.25 -14.82 7.59
CA LEU A 282 -15.48 -15.49 7.17
C LEU A 282 -15.22 -16.92 6.70
N HIS A 283 -14.18 -17.13 5.89
CA HIS A 283 -13.79 -18.45 5.42
C HIS A 283 -13.34 -19.38 6.55
N SER A 284 -12.58 -18.85 7.52
CA SER A 284 -12.16 -19.61 8.70
C SER A 284 -13.35 -20.01 9.58
N HIS A 285 -14.30 -19.09 9.79
CA HIS A 285 -15.56 -19.36 10.49
C HIS A 285 -16.41 -20.42 9.78
N GLN A 286 -16.46 -20.37 8.45
CA GLN A 286 -17.24 -21.28 7.63
C GLN A 286 -16.67 -22.71 7.62
N LYS A 287 -15.34 -22.86 7.56
CA LYS A 287 -14.66 -24.17 7.60
C LYS A 287 -15.02 -24.99 8.84
N GLY A 288 -15.20 -24.35 10.00
CA GLY A 288 -15.55 -25.01 11.27
C GLY A 288 -16.97 -25.57 11.35
N ARG A 289 -17.83 -25.34 10.35
CA ARG A 289 -19.26 -25.68 10.40
C ARG A 289 -19.59 -26.97 9.66
N SER A 290 -20.54 -27.73 10.18
CA SER A 290 -21.15 -28.86 9.46
C SER A 290 -22.04 -28.33 8.32
N HIS A 291 -21.79 -28.79 7.09
CA HIS A 291 -22.60 -28.49 5.91
C HIS A 291 -22.93 -29.75 5.12
N LYS A 292 -24.02 -29.67 4.36
CA LYS A 292 -24.53 -30.76 3.52
C LYS A 292 -23.90 -30.77 2.12
N PHE A 293 -22.66 -30.33 2.00
CA PHE A 293 -21.92 -30.34 0.74
C PHE A 293 -20.75 -31.32 0.79
N LYS A 294 -20.55 -32.07 -0.30
CA LYS A 294 -19.40 -32.98 -0.45
C LYS A 294 -18.12 -32.19 -0.74
N ASN A 295 -18.15 -31.30 -1.72
CA ASN A 295 -17.02 -30.45 -2.11
C ASN A 295 -16.99 -29.15 -1.28
N ARG A 296 -16.54 -29.26 -0.02
CA ARG A 296 -16.50 -28.12 0.91
C ARG A 296 -15.47 -27.07 0.55
N GLU A 297 -14.33 -27.47 0.00
CA GLU A 297 -13.28 -26.54 -0.39
C GLU A 297 -13.78 -25.58 -1.47
N TRP A 298 -14.43 -26.09 -2.52
CA TRP A 298 -15.05 -25.26 -3.54
C TRP A 298 -16.18 -24.40 -2.96
N TYR A 299 -17.11 -25.01 -2.21
CA TYR A 299 -18.27 -24.30 -1.67
C TYR A 299 -17.90 -23.15 -0.73
N ASP A 300 -17.09 -23.45 0.29
CA ASP A 300 -16.74 -22.47 1.33
C ASP A 300 -15.99 -21.28 0.68
N GLN A 301 -15.11 -21.53 -0.28
CA GLN A 301 -14.40 -20.47 -0.99
C GLN A 301 -15.33 -19.63 -1.86
N VAL A 302 -16.20 -20.25 -2.67
CA VAL A 302 -17.12 -19.54 -3.58
C VAL A 302 -18.10 -18.67 -2.79
N ILE A 303 -18.75 -19.22 -1.76
CA ILE A 303 -19.78 -18.47 -1.03
C ILE A 303 -19.16 -17.33 -0.23
N CYS A 304 -18.02 -17.54 0.43
CA CYS A 304 -17.37 -16.48 1.21
C CYS A 304 -16.88 -15.34 0.30
N GLN A 305 -16.33 -15.66 -0.88
CA GLN A 305 -15.91 -14.65 -1.86
C GLN A 305 -17.11 -13.90 -2.41
N PHE A 306 -18.17 -14.60 -2.82
CA PHE A 306 -19.37 -13.97 -3.38
C PHE A 306 -20.05 -13.04 -2.38
N LEU A 307 -20.23 -13.46 -1.12
CA LEU A 307 -20.85 -12.60 -0.09
C LEU A 307 -19.98 -11.37 0.21
N ASN A 308 -18.65 -11.54 0.26
CA ASN A 308 -17.74 -10.42 0.41
C ASN A 308 -17.83 -9.45 -0.78
N ASP A 309 -17.88 -9.96 -2.01
CA ASP A 309 -18.03 -9.14 -3.22
C ASP A 309 -19.33 -8.34 -3.22
N VAL A 310 -20.45 -8.97 -2.85
CA VAL A 310 -21.74 -8.27 -2.73
C VAL A 310 -21.64 -7.15 -1.68
N ALA A 311 -21.04 -7.42 -0.52
CA ALA A 311 -20.82 -6.40 0.50
C ALA A 311 -19.94 -5.25 -0.01
N VAL A 312 -18.85 -5.54 -0.74
CA VAL A 312 -17.98 -4.53 -1.35
C VAL A 312 -18.77 -3.68 -2.35
N ILE A 313 -19.55 -4.31 -3.24
CA ILE A 313 -20.31 -3.60 -4.28
C ILE A 313 -21.32 -2.65 -3.66
N ARG A 314 -22.05 -3.10 -2.63
CA ARG A 314 -23.05 -2.26 -1.93
C ARG A 314 -22.44 -1.03 -1.27
N ARG A 315 -21.17 -1.10 -0.86
CA ARG A 315 -20.48 -0.02 -0.15
C ARG A 315 -19.66 0.89 -1.04
N HIS A 316 -18.95 0.31 -2.01
CA HIS A 316 -17.88 0.99 -2.74
C HIS A 316 -18.06 0.94 -4.26
N GLY A 317 -19.07 0.24 -4.76
CA GLY A 317 -19.24 -0.02 -6.19
C GLY A 317 -18.45 -1.24 -6.67
N TYR A 318 -18.78 -1.68 -7.89
CA TYR A 318 -18.21 -2.90 -8.47
C TYR A 318 -16.80 -2.69 -9.01
N GLU A 319 -16.46 -1.46 -9.35
CA GLU A 319 -15.17 -1.05 -9.89
C GLU A 319 -14.04 -1.44 -8.94
N VAL A 320 -14.26 -1.35 -7.62
CA VAL A 320 -13.27 -1.70 -6.61
C VAL A 320 -12.81 -3.15 -6.73
N ILE A 321 -13.71 -4.09 -7.04
CA ILE A 321 -13.36 -5.52 -7.22
C ILE A 321 -12.40 -5.67 -8.41
N TYR A 322 -12.67 -4.99 -9.52
CA TYR A 322 -11.85 -5.09 -10.73
C TYR A 322 -10.56 -4.28 -10.62
N GLU A 323 -10.57 -3.12 -9.96
CA GLU A 323 -9.38 -2.33 -9.64
C GLU A 323 -8.46 -3.09 -8.68
N GLU A 324 -9.00 -3.86 -7.74
CA GLU A 324 -8.20 -4.75 -6.88
C GLU A 324 -7.53 -5.85 -7.69
N ILE A 325 -8.25 -6.52 -8.60
CA ILE A 325 -7.68 -7.58 -9.44
C ILE A 325 -6.64 -7.01 -10.39
N ALA A 326 -6.93 -5.89 -11.03
CA ALA A 326 -6.00 -5.19 -11.90
C ALA A 326 -4.79 -4.69 -11.10
N GLY A 327 -5.00 -4.18 -9.89
CA GLY A 327 -3.96 -3.87 -8.92
C GLY A 327 -3.07 -5.08 -8.68
N LEU A 328 -3.60 -6.19 -8.19
CA LEU A 328 -2.86 -7.44 -7.93
C LEU A 328 -2.17 -8.05 -9.16
N ALA A 329 -2.71 -7.83 -10.36
CA ALA A 329 -2.15 -8.37 -11.61
C ALA A 329 -1.10 -7.44 -12.24
N THR A 330 -1.24 -6.13 -12.05
CA THR A 330 -0.23 -5.11 -12.42
C THR A 330 0.78 -4.87 -11.31
N ILE A 331 0.51 -5.38 -10.11
CA ILE A 331 1.52 -5.90 -9.20
C ILE A 331 2.07 -7.13 -9.92
N GLU A 332 2.90 -6.89 -10.94
CA GLU A 332 4.09 -7.72 -11.10
C GLU A 332 4.63 -7.97 -9.68
N ARG A 333 5.16 -9.18 -9.40
CA ARG A 333 5.75 -9.57 -8.11
C ARG A 333 7.00 -8.73 -7.78
N TYR A 334 6.85 -7.42 -7.79
CA TYR A 334 7.77 -6.38 -7.44
C TYR A 334 7.56 -6.19 -5.96
N HIS A 335 8.40 -6.85 -5.20
CA HIS A 335 8.62 -6.61 -3.78
C HIS A 335 9.09 -5.17 -3.47
N ASN A 336 8.99 -4.24 -4.43
CA ASN A 336 9.93 -3.17 -4.70
C ASN A 336 9.23 -2.01 -5.42
N GLN A 337 8.64 -1.04 -4.71
CA GLN A 337 8.60 0.36 -5.19
C GLN A 337 8.05 1.38 -4.17
N LEU A 338 8.87 2.40 -3.91
CA LEU A 338 8.42 3.80 -3.85
C LEU A 338 9.41 4.64 -4.69
N GLY A 339 8.87 5.49 -5.58
CA GLY A 339 9.59 6.37 -6.54
C GLY A 339 8.85 6.38 -7.89
N GLU A 340 8.64 7.56 -8.50
CA GLU A 340 7.83 7.70 -9.73
C GLU A 340 8.56 7.34 -11.03
N GLU A 341 9.87 7.07 -10.99
CA GLU A 341 10.57 6.47 -12.11
C GLU A 341 11.49 5.35 -11.61
N ILE A 342 11.29 4.15 -12.15
CA ILE A 342 12.20 3.02 -11.97
C ILE A 342 13.46 3.36 -12.75
N ASP A 343 14.53 3.73 -12.03
CA ASP A 343 15.88 3.62 -12.55
C ASP A 343 16.61 2.48 -11.80
N LEU A 344 16.89 1.40 -12.54
CA LEU A 344 17.61 0.21 -12.09
C LEU A 344 19.13 0.31 -12.33
N LEU A 345 19.70 1.50 -12.50
CA LEU A 345 21.10 1.63 -12.93
C LEU A 345 22.12 1.41 -11.79
N ASN A 346 22.53 0.13 -11.69
CA ASN A 346 23.87 -0.41 -11.41
C ASN A 346 24.64 0.15 -10.21
N TRP A 347 24.93 -0.73 -9.24
CA TRP A 347 25.87 -0.47 -8.15
C TRP A 347 26.83 -1.67 -8.08
N GLU A 348 28.13 -1.40 -8.25
CA GLU A 348 29.33 -2.28 -8.40
C GLU A 348 29.83 -2.52 -9.85
N ALA A 349 31.15 -2.35 -10.07
CA ALA A 349 31.85 -2.50 -11.36
C ALA A 349 31.97 -3.97 -11.83
N ASP A 350 31.84 -4.92 -10.91
CA ASP A 350 32.03 -6.36 -11.16
C ASP A 350 30.70 -7.13 -11.28
N GLU A 351 29.57 -6.49 -11.00
CA GLU A 351 28.26 -7.11 -11.19
C GLU A 351 27.85 -7.08 -12.66
N ARG A 352 28.20 -8.14 -13.40
CA ARG A 352 27.60 -8.39 -14.72
C ARG A 352 26.10 -8.64 -14.59
N ARG A 353 25.31 -7.58 -14.76
CA ARG A 353 23.87 -7.67 -15.00
C ARG A 353 23.53 -7.00 -16.32
N GLU A 354 24.07 -7.56 -17.40
CA GLU A 354 23.30 -7.51 -18.65
C GLU A 354 21.92 -8.07 -18.29
N ILE A 355 20.87 -7.26 -18.47
CA ILE A 355 19.54 -7.80 -18.71
C ILE A 355 19.63 -8.52 -20.07
N ARG A 356 20.31 -9.68 -20.10
CA ARG A 356 20.27 -10.68 -21.16
C ARG A 356 18.94 -11.40 -21.06
N ARG A 357 17.88 -10.63 -21.24
CA ARG A 357 16.54 -11.00 -21.63
C ARG A 357 15.76 -9.71 -21.57
N PRO A 358 15.23 -9.15 -22.68
CA PRO A 358 14.11 -8.22 -22.57
C PRO A 358 13.09 -8.89 -21.65
N TYR A 359 13.02 -8.41 -20.40
CA TYR A 359 12.36 -9.10 -19.31
C TYR A 359 10.92 -9.22 -19.75
N HIS A 360 10.49 -10.47 -19.95
CA HIS A 360 9.41 -10.85 -20.84
C HIS A 360 8.34 -9.77 -20.90
N LYS A 361 8.05 -9.22 -22.11
CA LYS A 361 6.68 -8.79 -22.46
C LYS A 361 5.79 -9.71 -21.66
N ALA A 362 5.07 -9.25 -20.63
CA ALA A 362 4.20 -10.08 -19.82
C ALA A 362 3.48 -10.98 -20.82
N ARG A 363 3.90 -12.25 -20.90
CA ARG A 363 3.66 -13.05 -22.10
C ARG A 363 2.22 -13.50 -21.93
N ASN A 364 1.35 -12.62 -22.42
CA ASN A 364 -0.06 -12.47 -22.12
C ASN A 364 -0.35 -11.83 -20.74
N PRO A 365 -1.36 -10.95 -20.65
CA PRO A 365 -2.02 -10.65 -19.38
C PRO A 365 -2.31 -11.98 -18.68
N ILE A 366 -2.09 -12.07 -17.37
CA ILE A 366 -2.67 -13.17 -16.60
C ILE A 366 -4.18 -12.96 -16.65
N HIS A 367 -4.80 -13.37 -17.75
CA HIS A 367 -6.24 -13.50 -17.82
C HIS A 367 -6.57 -14.59 -16.80
N PRO A 368 -7.27 -14.26 -15.70
CA PRO A 368 -7.66 -15.29 -14.76
C PRO A 368 -8.42 -16.36 -15.54
N ARG A 369 -8.05 -17.63 -15.33
CA ARG A 369 -8.78 -18.73 -15.93
C ARG A 369 -10.16 -18.76 -15.26
N ILE A 370 -11.16 -18.18 -15.93
CA ILE A 370 -12.55 -18.20 -15.47
C ILE A 370 -13.14 -19.56 -15.87
N SER A 371 -13.10 -20.54 -14.97
CA SER A 371 -13.80 -21.82 -15.13
C SER A 371 -14.69 -22.03 -13.91
N PHE A 372 -15.96 -22.36 -14.15
CA PHE A 372 -16.95 -22.54 -13.09
C PHE A 372 -16.60 -23.72 -12.17
N ASP A 373 -15.86 -24.71 -12.67
CA ASP A 373 -15.36 -25.84 -11.87
C ASP A 373 -14.33 -25.41 -10.81
N THR A 374 -13.72 -24.25 -10.98
CA THR A 374 -12.79 -23.66 -10.01
C THR A 374 -13.51 -22.62 -9.18
N ALA A 375 -13.26 -22.57 -7.86
CA ALA A 375 -13.91 -21.59 -6.99
C ALA A 375 -13.67 -20.14 -7.44
N ARG A 376 -12.46 -19.84 -7.89
CA ARG A 376 -12.09 -18.51 -8.41
C ARG A 376 -12.83 -18.16 -9.70
N GLY A 377 -13.04 -19.10 -10.61
CA GLY A 377 -13.80 -18.85 -11.83
C GLY A 377 -15.30 -18.75 -11.56
N ALA A 378 -15.84 -19.60 -10.69
CA ALA A 378 -17.23 -19.52 -10.25
C ALA A 378 -17.58 -18.17 -9.64
N ARG A 379 -16.70 -17.60 -8.78
CA ARG A 379 -16.83 -16.24 -8.23
C ARG A 379 -17.22 -15.21 -9.30
N TYR A 380 -16.52 -15.19 -10.44
CA TYR A 380 -16.77 -14.21 -11.50
C TYR A 380 -18.10 -14.41 -12.22
N ILE A 381 -18.54 -15.66 -12.39
CA ILE A 381 -19.85 -15.93 -12.98
C ILE A 381 -20.97 -15.50 -12.04
N LEU A 382 -20.84 -15.76 -10.74
CA LEU A 382 -21.82 -15.29 -9.74
C LEU A 382 -21.82 -13.76 -9.63
N LEU A 383 -20.65 -13.14 -9.74
CA LEU A 383 -20.50 -11.68 -9.79
C LEU A 383 -21.25 -11.11 -11.01
N ASP A 384 -21.10 -11.70 -12.20
CA ASP A 384 -21.83 -11.29 -13.40
C ASP A 384 -23.36 -11.36 -13.19
N ALA A 385 -23.84 -12.47 -12.61
CA ALA A 385 -25.26 -12.67 -12.35
C ALA A 385 -25.79 -11.61 -11.37
N TYR A 386 -25.02 -11.30 -10.32
CA TYR A 386 -25.36 -10.23 -9.38
C TYR A 386 -25.35 -8.85 -10.05
N LEU A 387 -24.36 -8.52 -10.89
CA LEU A 387 -24.34 -7.24 -11.59
C LEU A 387 -25.55 -7.05 -12.54
N ARG A 388 -26.10 -8.15 -13.06
CA ARG A 388 -27.28 -8.14 -13.95
C ARG A 388 -28.62 -8.12 -13.23
N LYS A 389 -28.72 -8.80 -12.07
CA LYS A 389 -30.00 -9.11 -11.41
C LYS A 389 -30.07 -8.66 -9.96
N GLY A 390 -28.98 -8.19 -9.38
CA GLY A 390 -28.89 -7.67 -8.02
C GLY A 390 -29.44 -8.66 -6.99
N GLU A 391 -30.27 -8.14 -6.10
CA GLU A 391 -30.91 -8.89 -5.01
C GLU A 391 -31.72 -10.11 -5.47
N GLN A 392 -32.30 -10.06 -6.68
CA GLN A 392 -33.05 -11.20 -7.21
C GLN A 392 -32.17 -12.46 -7.29
N PHE A 393 -30.90 -12.29 -7.68
CA PHE A 393 -29.95 -13.40 -7.73
C PHE A 393 -29.57 -13.87 -6.32
N VAL A 394 -29.29 -12.92 -5.41
CA VAL A 394 -28.93 -13.22 -4.02
C VAL A 394 -30.04 -14.03 -3.34
N ASP A 395 -31.29 -13.61 -3.48
CA ASP A 395 -32.46 -14.27 -2.90
C ASP A 395 -32.68 -15.66 -3.49
N THR A 396 -32.52 -15.82 -4.80
CA THR A 396 -32.66 -17.12 -5.47
C THR A 396 -31.55 -18.07 -5.01
N LEU A 397 -30.29 -17.64 -5.01
CA LEU A 397 -29.16 -18.44 -4.55
C LEU A 397 -29.31 -18.85 -3.08
N ARG A 398 -29.72 -17.91 -2.22
CA ARG A 398 -30.02 -18.19 -0.81
C ARG A 398 -31.09 -19.27 -0.68
N THR A 399 -32.17 -19.17 -1.44
CA THR A 399 -33.28 -20.12 -1.41
C THR A 399 -32.83 -21.52 -1.81
N GLU A 400 -32.06 -21.64 -2.91
CA GLU A 400 -31.51 -22.93 -3.36
C GLU A 400 -30.57 -23.55 -2.32
N LEU A 401 -29.67 -22.76 -1.74
CA LEU A 401 -28.71 -23.24 -0.74
C LEU A 401 -29.39 -23.69 0.56
N LEU A 402 -30.37 -22.94 1.04
CA LEU A 402 -31.13 -23.30 2.26
C LEU A 402 -32.07 -24.49 2.04
N ALA A 403 -32.51 -24.75 0.80
CA ALA A 403 -33.34 -25.89 0.47
C ALA A 403 -32.60 -27.25 0.52
N VAL A 404 -31.26 -27.24 0.60
CA VAL A 404 -30.46 -28.47 0.61
C VAL A 404 -30.70 -29.28 1.90
N LYS A 405 -31.40 -30.41 1.77
CA LYS A 405 -31.71 -31.29 2.91
C LYS A 405 -30.73 -32.44 3.10
N LYS A 406 -30.09 -32.92 2.03
CA LYS A 406 -29.18 -34.08 2.02
C LYS A 406 -27.79 -33.71 1.51
N LYS A 407 -26.78 -34.53 1.83
CA LYS A 407 -25.39 -34.27 1.43
C LYS A 407 -25.22 -34.44 -0.09
N GLN A 408 -24.91 -33.36 -0.81
CA GLN A 408 -24.78 -33.36 -2.27
C GLN A 408 -23.60 -32.51 -2.77
N ASP A 409 -23.38 -32.49 -4.08
CA ASP A 409 -22.42 -31.58 -4.71
C ASP A 409 -22.98 -30.14 -4.68
N PRO A 410 -22.20 -29.12 -4.31
CA PRO A 410 -22.64 -27.73 -4.39
C PRO A 410 -22.89 -27.25 -5.82
N ILE A 411 -22.12 -27.67 -6.83
CA ILE A 411 -22.14 -27.07 -8.19
C ILE A 411 -23.56 -27.06 -8.80
N PRO A 412 -24.32 -28.18 -8.82
CA PRO A 412 -25.68 -28.19 -9.36
C PRO A 412 -26.66 -27.24 -8.67
N VAL A 413 -26.42 -26.91 -7.39
CA VAL A 413 -27.26 -25.97 -6.63
C VAL A 413 -27.04 -24.54 -7.11
N PHE A 414 -25.77 -24.17 -7.37
CA PHE A 414 -25.44 -22.86 -7.92
C PHE A 414 -25.92 -22.74 -9.37
N GLU A 415 -25.78 -23.79 -10.18
CA GLU A 415 -26.32 -23.84 -11.54
C GLU A 415 -27.85 -23.69 -11.55
N SER A 416 -28.56 -24.32 -10.62
CA SER A 416 -30.00 -24.15 -10.49
C SER A 416 -30.36 -22.68 -10.20
N ALA A 417 -29.65 -22.03 -9.28
CA ALA A 417 -29.85 -20.62 -8.96
C ALA A 417 -29.59 -19.70 -10.17
N LEU A 418 -28.50 -19.95 -10.90
CA LEU A 418 -28.17 -19.24 -12.14
C LEU A 418 -29.28 -19.41 -13.17
N SER A 419 -29.73 -20.64 -13.39
CA SER A 419 -30.73 -20.94 -14.41
C SER A 419 -32.08 -20.27 -14.10
N LYS A 420 -32.54 -20.35 -12.85
CA LYS A 420 -33.79 -19.73 -12.39
C LYS A 420 -33.75 -18.21 -12.50
N THR A 421 -32.63 -17.59 -12.14
CA THR A 421 -32.52 -16.13 -12.13
C THR A 421 -32.34 -15.57 -13.54
N MET A 422 -31.56 -16.26 -14.38
CA MET A 422 -31.22 -15.79 -15.73
C MET A 422 -32.26 -16.21 -16.78
N GLY A 423 -33.17 -17.13 -16.45
CA GLY A 423 -34.22 -17.59 -17.36
C GLY A 423 -33.70 -18.42 -18.53
N MET A 424 -32.55 -19.08 -18.36
CA MET A 424 -31.91 -19.93 -19.38
C MET A 424 -31.10 -21.05 -18.73
N PRO A 425 -30.70 -22.10 -19.47
CA PRO A 425 -29.81 -23.13 -18.93
C PRO A 425 -28.51 -22.54 -18.36
N ALA A 426 -28.05 -23.05 -17.22
CA ALA A 426 -26.88 -22.52 -16.52
C ALA A 426 -25.61 -22.58 -17.38
N GLU A 427 -25.39 -23.70 -18.08
CA GLU A 427 -24.29 -23.91 -19.02
C GLU A 427 -24.23 -22.80 -20.07
N LYS A 428 -25.37 -22.51 -20.71
CA LYS A 428 -25.49 -21.44 -21.71
C LYS A 428 -25.19 -20.07 -21.10
N TYR A 429 -25.63 -19.82 -19.87
CA TYR A 429 -25.32 -18.56 -19.19
C TYR A 429 -23.84 -18.42 -18.85
N ILE A 430 -23.20 -19.49 -18.32
CA ILE A 430 -21.78 -19.52 -17.99
C ILE A 430 -20.93 -19.20 -19.23
N GLU A 431 -21.27 -19.77 -20.39
CA GLU A 431 -20.62 -19.49 -21.68
C GLU A 431 -20.73 -18.01 -22.09
N LEU A 432 -21.85 -17.35 -21.79
CA LEU A 432 -22.07 -15.93 -22.11
C LEU A 432 -21.40 -14.98 -21.11
N ALA A 433 -21.38 -15.33 -19.83
CA ALA A 433 -20.79 -14.52 -18.76
C ALA A 433 -19.25 -14.52 -18.82
N TYR A 434 -18.64 -15.64 -19.23
CA TYR A 434 -17.19 -15.78 -19.36
C TYR A 434 -16.51 -14.66 -20.17
N PRO A 435 -16.86 -14.41 -21.45
CA PRO A 435 -16.20 -13.39 -22.26
C PRO A 435 -16.40 -11.97 -21.71
N GLN A 436 -17.54 -11.70 -21.07
CA GLN A 436 -17.88 -10.39 -20.51
C GLN A 436 -17.02 -10.07 -19.29
N GLN A 437 -16.91 -11.03 -18.36
CA GLN A 437 -16.04 -10.89 -17.20
C GLN A 437 -14.58 -10.77 -17.61
N ARG A 438 -14.15 -11.54 -18.64
CA ARG A 438 -12.81 -11.39 -19.21
C ARG A 438 -12.56 -10.00 -19.79
N GLN A 439 -13.53 -9.44 -20.50
CA GLN A 439 -13.43 -8.09 -21.07
C GLN A 439 -13.36 -7.02 -19.99
N LEU A 440 -14.18 -7.11 -18.94
CA LEU A 440 -14.15 -6.18 -17.81
C LEU A 440 -12.80 -6.20 -17.09
N ILE A 441 -12.29 -7.39 -16.78
CA ILE A 441 -10.97 -7.55 -16.15
C ILE A 441 -9.88 -6.94 -17.04
N GLY A 442 -9.94 -7.17 -18.36
CA GLY A 442 -9.03 -6.56 -19.33
C GLY A 442 -9.07 -5.04 -19.29
N LYS A 443 -10.27 -4.44 -19.32
CA LYS A 443 -10.44 -2.98 -19.27
C LYS A 443 -9.79 -2.35 -18.03
N PHE A 444 -9.99 -2.95 -16.85
CA PHE A 444 -9.40 -2.44 -15.62
C PHE A 444 -7.88 -2.66 -15.54
N TYR A 445 -7.39 -3.74 -16.14
CA TYR A 445 -5.96 -3.98 -16.30
C TYR A 445 -5.31 -2.89 -17.17
N ASP A 446 -5.90 -2.59 -18.33
CA ASP A 446 -5.41 -1.54 -19.24
C ASP A 446 -5.44 -0.16 -18.55
N LYS A 447 -6.53 0.17 -17.85
CA LYS A 447 -6.64 1.40 -17.04
C LYS A 447 -5.55 1.48 -15.96
N ALA A 448 -5.24 0.37 -15.28
CA ALA A 448 -4.20 0.32 -14.26
C ALA A 448 -2.80 0.52 -14.86
N LEU A 449 -2.55 0.03 -16.09
CA LEU A 449 -1.32 0.30 -16.82
C LEU A 449 -1.22 1.77 -17.29
N GLU A 450 -2.31 2.38 -17.73
CA GLU A 450 -2.34 3.78 -18.14
C GLU A 450 -2.06 4.75 -17.00
N LYS A 451 -2.64 4.51 -15.81
CA LYS A 451 -2.36 5.29 -14.59
C LYS A 451 -0.88 5.26 -14.17
N LYS A 452 -0.12 4.25 -14.62
CA LYS A 452 1.31 4.09 -14.31
C LYS A 452 2.23 4.65 -15.38
N LYS A 453 1.71 5.14 -16.51
CA LYS A 453 2.54 5.93 -17.43
C LYS A 453 2.81 7.28 -16.77
N PRO A 454 4.06 7.74 -16.65
CA PRO A 454 4.33 9.09 -16.19
C PRO A 454 3.49 10.03 -17.04
N GLN A 455 2.78 10.96 -16.38
CA GLN A 455 2.28 12.13 -17.07
C GLN A 455 3.53 12.81 -17.62
N GLN A 456 3.87 12.55 -18.88
CA GLN A 456 4.77 13.39 -19.63
C GLN A 456 4.09 14.75 -19.67
N VAL A 457 4.37 15.58 -18.67
CA VAL A 457 4.10 17.00 -18.73
C VAL A 457 4.80 17.44 -20.00
N ALA A 458 3.98 17.88 -20.95
CA ALA A 458 4.42 18.37 -22.23
C ALA A 458 5.46 19.47 -22.00
N ARG A 459 6.74 19.12 -22.07
CA ARG A 459 7.81 20.07 -22.35
C ARG A 459 7.68 20.45 -23.82
N ARG A 460 6.69 21.30 -24.09
CA ARG A 460 6.65 22.22 -25.22
C ARG A 460 6.38 23.59 -24.64
N ASN A 461 7.44 24.33 -24.38
CA ASN A 461 7.83 25.50 -25.16
C ASN A 461 9.23 25.94 -24.77
#